data_AF-A0A956D4J1-F1
#
_entry.id   AF-A0A956D4J1-F1
#
_cell.length_a   1.000
_cell.length_b   1.000
_cell.length_c   1.000
_cell.angle_alpha   90.00
_cell.angle_beta   90.00
_cell.angle_gamma   90.00
#
_symmetry.space_group_name_H-M   'P 1'
#
loop_
_entity.id
_entity.type
_entity.pdbx_description
1 polymer ?
#
loop_
_entity_poly.entity_id
_entity_poly.type
_entity_poly.pdbx_seq_one_letter_code
_entity_poly.pdbx_strand_id
1 'polypeptide(L)'
;MRTFLLACAVGLTALSGSAAAQSDDAAARATARGLFEEGVTLVDAEQWADAADRFERALALYDSAMIRFNLARVQAELGRVVEASEHLRDVTRRADTSDDVRAAASDLLALVEPRIARLTIRVDGDADAVERDGAEVPEAALGVGMPTDPGEHVIAALRGGEEVGRETITLLDGEAREVVVRAVPEELPVVVPEVPEVLPVEPTPIWQEWWLWTIVGVVVIGAAIGIGVGVAVSQGDGCTGPFMPCRLDVP
;
A
#
# COMPACT_ATOMS: atom_id res chain seq x y z
N MET A 1 76.32 10.34 62.58
CA MET A 1 76.90 10.64 61.25
C MET A 1 76.16 9.78 60.23
N ARG A 2 75.65 10.36 59.13
CA ARG A 2 75.28 9.77 57.80
C ARG A 2 74.93 8.25 57.74
N THR A 3 73.84 7.76 57.12
CA THR A 3 73.13 8.23 55.91
C THR A 3 71.74 7.55 55.81
N PHE A 4 70.73 8.23 55.26
CA PHE A 4 69.46 7.58 54.84
C PHE A 4 69.58 7.20 53.35
N LEU A 5 69.12 6.00 52.96
CA LEU A 5 69.08 5.55 51.57
C LEU A 5 67.63 5.22 51.18
N LEU A 6 67.05 6.04 50.29
CA LEU A 6 65.82 5.74 49.56
C LEU A 6 66.16 5.07 48.22
N ALA A 7 65.38 4.07 47.83
CA ALA A 7 65.19 3.62 46.45
C ALA A 7 63.71 3.18 46.33
N CYS A 8 62.82 3.94 45.71
CA CYS A 8 62.63 4.11 44.25
C CYS A 8 62.22 2.82 43.54
N ALA A 9 60.91 2.50 43.60
CA ALA A 9 60.24 1.51 42.75
C ALA A 9 58.75 1.88 42.56
N VAL A 10 58.48 2.89 41.73
CA VAL A 10 57.16 3.28 41.20
C VAL A 10 57.43 3.82 39.79
N GLY A 11 56.71 3.50 38.72
CA GLY A 11 55.56 2.61 38.53
C GLY A 11 55.09 2.84 37.09
N LEU A 12 55.39 1.91 36.17
CA LEU A 12 55.26 2.14 34.74
C LEU A 12 53.93 1.61 34.20
N THR A 13 52.87 2.41 34.28
CA THR A 13 51.51 2.02 33.87
C THR A 13 50.97 2.84 32.69
N ALA A 14 50.89 2.18 31.53
CA ALA A 14 49.93 2.36 30.44
C ALA A 14 49.46 3.78 30.04
N LEU A 15 50.02 4.32 28.95
CA LEU A 15 49.33 5.25 28.04
C LEU A 15 49.34 4.66 26.63
N SER A 16 48.21 4.11 26.17
CA SER A 16 48.09 3.56 24.80
C SER A 16 46.69 3.69 24.17
N GLY A 17 45.75 4.41 24.82
CA GLY A 17 44.37 4.53 24.35
C GLY A 17 44.09 5.69 23.37
N SER A 18 44.92 6.73 23.34
CA SER A 18 44.56 8.01 22.67
C SER A 18 44.89 8.09 21.18
N ALA A 19 45.72 7.19 20.64
CA ALA A 19 46.23 7.32 19.27
C ALA A 19 45.21 6.95 18.18
N ALA A 20 44.40 5.90 18.41
CA ALA A 20 43.44 5.40 17.43
C ALA A 20 42.22 6.32 17.28
N ALA A 21 41.63 6.77 18.39
CA ALA A 21 40.46 7.65 18.35
C ALA A 21 40.73 8.98 17.59
N GLN A 22 41.96 9.49 17.63
CA GLN A 22 42.34 10.71 16.92
C GLN A 22 42.60 10.48 15.42
N SER A 23 43.04 9.28 15.00
CA SER A 23 43.13 8.95 13.57
C SER A 23 41.75 8.75 12.95
N ASP A 24 40.83 8.14 13.69
CA ASP A 24 39.51 7.78 13.18
C ASP A 24 38.61 9.02 12.98
N ASP A 25 38.65 9.97 13.92
CA ASP A 25 38.01 11.30 13.80
C ASP A 25 38.59 12.13 12.62
N ALA A 26 39.92 12.09 12.42
CA ALA A 26 40.55 12.76 11.29
C ALA A 26 40.14 12.13 9.95
N ALA A 27 40.03 10.80 9.88
CA ALA A 27 39.57 10.07 8.70
C ALA A 27 38.08 10.35 8.40
N ALA A 28 37.22 10.35 9.41
CA ALA A 28 35.80 10.67 9.28
C ALA A 28 35.59 12.08 8.70
N ARG A 29 36.33 13.08 9.21
CA ARG A 29 36.30 14.46 8.69
C ARG A 29 36.80 14.57 7.24
N ALA A 30 37.85 13.82 6.88
CA ALA A 30 38.34 13.80 5.50
C ALA A 30 37.30 13.20 4.53
N THR A 31 36.65 12.09 4.92
CA THR A 31 35.57 11.47 4.13
C THR A 31 34.35 12.39 4.03
N ALA A 32 33.91 13.01 5.14
CA ALA A 32 32.81 13.98 5.14
C ALA A 32 33.09 15.18 4.23
N ARG A 33 34.35 15.64 4.18
CA ARG A 33 34.77 16.71 3.28
C ARG A 33 34.68 16.29 1.80
N GLY A 34 35.16 15.11 1.45
CA GLY A 34 35.05 14.57 0.08
C GLY A 34 33.58 14.46 -0.36
N LEU A 35 32.72 13.88 0.49
CA LEU A 35 31.28 13.81 0.24
C LEU A 35 30.63 15.20 0.10
N PHE A 36 31.03 16.19 0.89
CA PHE A 36 30.54 17.56 0.74
C PHE A 36 30.96 18.19 -0.59
N GLU A 37 32.22 18.02 -1.00
CA GLU A 37 32.74 18.54 -2.28
C GLU A 37 32.07 17.85 -3.48
N GLU A 38 31.79 16.55 -3.38
CA GLU A 38 30.95 15.81 -4.35
C GLU A 38 29.50 16.33 -4.37
N GLY A 39 28.88 16.54 -3.20
CA GLY A 39 27.51 17.07 -3.09
C GLY A 39 27.34 18.45 -3.72
N VAL A 40 28.34 19.34 -3.56
CA VAL A 40 28.37 20.64 -4.25
C VAL A 40 28.47 20.47 -5.76
N THR A 41 29.31 19.54 -6.24
CA THR A 41 29.43 19.25 -7.68
C THR A 41 28.11 18.71 -8.27
N LEU A 42 27.36 17.92 -7.50
CA LEU A 42 26.04 17.40 -7.88
C LEU A 42 24.96 18.49 -7.88
N VAL A 43 25.02 19.45 -6.96
CA VAL A 43 24.18 20.66 -6.97
C VAL A 43 24.42 21.50 -8.22
N ASP A 44 25.69 21.73 -8.60
CA ASP A 44 26.04 22.48 -9.81
C ASP A 44 25.58 21.76 -11.11
N ALA A 45 25.29 20.46 -11.03
CA ALA A 45 24.73 19.63 -12.10
C ALA A 45 23.20 19.41 -12.00
N GLU A 46 22.51 20.07 -11.07
CA GLU A 46 21.07 19.91 -10.77
C GLU A 46 20.66 18.46 -10.39
N GLN A 47 21.62 17.65 -9.91
CA GLN A 47 21.41 16.25 -9.50
C GLN A 47 20.97 16.17 -8.03
N TRP A 48 19.81 16.76 -7.73
CA TRP A 48 19.33 17.00 -6.37
C TRP A 48 19.26 15.76 -5.46
N ALA A 49 18.81 14.62 -6.01
CA ALA A 49 18.68 13.37 -5.25
C ALA A 49 20.05 12.78 -4.86
N ASP A 50 21.00 12.76 -5.79
CA ASP A 50 22.36 12.30 -5.51
C ASP A 50 23.10 13.27 -4.58
N ALA A 51 22.86 14.59 -4.71
CA ALA A 51 23.40 15.59 -3.81
C ALA A 51 22.91 15.40 -2.37
N ALA A 52 21.62 15.06 -2.19
CA ALA A 52 21.05 14.74 -0.88
C ALA A 52 21.77 13.54 -0.23
N ASP A 53 21.95 12.41 -0.93
CA ASP A 53 22.73 11.26 -0.43
C ASP A 53 24.12 11.68 0.08
N ARG A 54 24.85 12.49 -0.70
CA ARG A 54 26.19 12.93 -0.28
C ARG A 54 26.16 13.82 0.94
N PHE A 55 25.22 14.77 1.03
CA PHE A 55 25.13 15.64 2.21
C PHE A 55 24.60 14.90 3.45
N GLU A 56 23.64 13.98 3.33
CA GLU A 56 23.17 13.11 4.42
C GLU A 56 24.34 12.29 5.00
N ARG A 57 25.11 11.62 4.12
CA ARG A 57 26.27 10.81 4.52
C ARG A 57 27.42 11.65 5.06
N ALA A 58 27.65 12.85 4.53
CA ALA A 58 28.63 13.79 5.07
C ALA A 58 28.23 14.27 6.49
N LEU A 59 26.94 14.57 6.70
CA LEU A 59 26.41 15.04 7.98
C LEU A 59 26.42 13.95 9.05
N ALA A 60 26.16 12.69 8.67
CA ALA A 60 26.26 11.53 9.55
C ALA A 60 27.70 11.26 10.02
N LEU A 61 28.71 11.59 9.20
CA LEU A 61 30.13 11.48 9.56
C LEU A 61 30.65 12.70 10.33
N TYR A 62 30.11 13.89 10.06
CA TYR A 62 30.52 15.12 10.73
C TYR A 62 29.36 16.13 10.84
N ASP A 63 28.83 16.28 12.06
CA ASP A 63 27.78 17.26 12.36
C ASP A 63 28.28 18.70 12.15
N SER A 64 27.80 19.33 11.07
CA SER A 64 28.21 20.66 10.64
C SER A 64 27.01 21.46 10.15
N ALA A 65 26.86 22.67 10.66
CA ALA A 65 25.81 23.60 10.25
C ALA A 65 25.84 23.90 8.73
N MET A 66 27.04 23.97 8.12
CA MET A 66 27.17 24.18 6.68
C MET A 66 26.68 22.97 5.87
N ILE A 67 27.00 21.75 6.30
CA ILE A 67 26.53 20.53 5.61
C ILE A 67 25.01 20.43 5.75
N ARG A 68 24.47 20.66 6.96
CA ARG A 68 23.02 20.66 7.22
C ARG A 68 22.27 21.72 6.41
N PHE A 69 22.82 22.92 6.24
CA PHE A 69 22.24 23.95 5.39
C PHE A 69 22.18 23.54 3.91
N ASN A 70 23.25 22.92 3.37
CA ASN A 70 23.25 22.46 1.99
C ASN A 70 22.31 21.27 1.77
N LEU A 71 22.21 20.34 2.74
CA LEU A 71 21.20 19.28 2.74
C LEU A 71 19.77 19.85 2.69
N ALA A 72 19.45 20.81 3.57
CA ALA A 72 18.14 21.44 3.60
C ALA A 72 17.79 22.16 2.29
N ARG A 73 18.78 22.78 1.63
CA ARG A 73 18.58 23.40 0.32
C ARG A 73 18.18 22.37 -0.74
N VAL A 74 18.88 21.24 -0.84
CA VAL A 74 18.53 20.21 -1.85
C VAL A 74 17.24 19.46 -1.50
N GLN A 75 16.92 19.27 -0.22
CA GLN A 75 15.60 18.77 0.22
C GLN A 75 14.46 19.69 -0.21
N ALA A 76 14.64 21.02 -0.14
CA ALA A 76 13.63 21.99 -0.57
C ALA A 76 13.38 21.96 -2.10
N GLU A 77 14.41 21.71 -2.91
CA GLU A 77 14.27 21.47 -4.37
C GLU A 77 13.57 20.14 -4.67
N LEU A 78 13.83 19.10 -3.87
CA LEU A 78 13.16 17.79 -3.94
C LEU A 78 11.72 17.80 -3.41
N GLY A 79 11.21 18.94 -2.90
CA GLY A 79 9.89 19.04 -2.29
C GLY A 79 9.80 18.52 -0.84
N ARG A 80 10.89 18.02 -0.25
CA ARG A 80 10.98 17.58 1.16
C ARG A 80 11.07 18.77 2.13
N VAL A 81 10.08 19.65 2.06
CA VAL A 81 10.01 20.93 2.78
C VAL A 81 9.87 20.77 4.29
N VAL A 82 9.28 19.67 4.77
CA VAL A 82 9.19 19.37 6.21
C VAL A 82 10.59 19.17 6.78
N GLU A 83 11.35 18.20 6.27
CA GLU A 83 12.73 17.91 6.70
C GLU A 83 13.65 19.14 6.53
N ALA A 84 13.56 19.81 5.37
CA ALA A 84 14.32 21.03 5.11
C ALA A 84 14.06 22.10 6.18
N SER A 85 12.79 22.31 6.56
CA SER A 85 12.43 23.29 7.59
C SER A 85 12.99 22.94 8.98
N GLU A 86 13.08 21.66 9.32
CA GLU A 86 13.66 21.21 10.59
C GLU A 86 15.17 21.46 10.63
N HIS A 87 15.87 21.09 9.54
CA HIS A 87 17.30 21.34 9.39
C HIS A 87 17.64 22.85 9.39
N LEU A 88 16.85 23.69 8.71
CA LEU A 88 17.06 25.13 8.70
C LEU A 88 16.84 25.75 10.09
N ARG A 89 15.77 25.34 10.80
CA ARG A 89 15.53 25.77 12.19
C ARG A 89 16.65 25.35 13.13
N ASP A 90 17.27 24.18 12.92
CA ASP A 90 18.45 23.77 13.68
C ASP A 90 19.66 24.67 13.38
N VAL A 91 20.02 24.83 12.10
CA VAL A 91 21.13 25.72 11.66
C VAL A 91 20.99 27.13 12.22
N THR A 92 19.77 27.69 12.23
CA THR A 92 19.51 29.04 12.76
C THR A 92 19.74 29.15 14.27
N ARG A 93 19.41 28.11 15.05
CA ARG A 93 19.57 28.10 16.52
C ARG A 93 20.97 27.70 17.00
N ARG A 94 21.75 27.02 16.16
CA ARG A 94 23.09 26.52 16.51
C ARG A 94 24.08 27.66 16.81
N ALA A 95 24.91 27.42 17.82
CA ALA A 95 25.90 28.39 18.32
C ALA A 95 27.20 28.41 17.47
N ASP A 96 27.51 27.30 16.80
CA ASP A 96 28.67 27.13 15.91
C ASP A 96 28.41 27.58 14.46
N THR A 97 27.16 27.90 14.10
CA THR A 97 26.81 28.48 12.81
C THR A 97 27.39 29.90 12.67
N SER A 98 28.05 30.18 11.55
CA SER A 98 28.50 31.53 11.19
C SER A 98 27.33 32.43 10.78
N ASP A 99 27.49 33.75 10.90
CA ASP A 99 26.38 34.70 10.72
C ASP A 99 25.83 34.71 9.29
N ASP A 100 26.67 34.47 8.28
CA ASP A 100 26.29 34.33 6.87
C ASP A 100 25.42 33.08 6.63
N VAL A 101 25.81 31.93 7.18
CA VAL A 101 25.02 30.69 7.08
C VAL A 101 23.72 30.81 7.87
N ARG A 102 23.73 31.46 9.04
CA ARG A 102 22.53 31.71 9.85
C ARG A 102 21.54 32.62 9.12
N ALA A 103 22.02 33.66 8.44
CA ALA A 103 21.18 34.54 7.62
C ALA A 103 20.58 33.77 6.44
N ALA A 104 21.41 33.08 5.65
CA ALA A 104 20.95 32.29 4.49
C ALA A 104 19.96 31.17 4.89
N ALA A 105 20.15 30.53 6.04
CA ALA A 105 19.21 29.54 6.56
C ALA A 105 17.88 30.17 7.00
N SER A 106 17.90 31.39 7.55
CA SER A 106 16.69 32.12 7.95
C SER A 106 15.90 32.60 6.73
N ASP A 107 16.58 33.10 5.70
CA ASP A 107 15.98 33.52 4.44
C ASP A 107 15.33 32.33 3.71
N LEU A 108 16.04 31.20 3.61
CA LEU A 108 15.49 29.99 2.99
C LEU A 108 14.34 29.39 3.83
N LEU A 109 14.41 29.42 5.17
CA LEU A 109 13.32 28.95 6.03
C LEU A 109 12.02 29.73 5.75
N ALA A 110 12.11 31.05 5.59
CA ALA A 110 10.94 31.89 5.28
C ALA A 110 10.29 31.57 3.91
N LEU A 111 11.03 30.96 2.97
CA LEU A 111 10.53 30.47 1.69
C LEU A 111 9.98 29.04 1.77
N VAL A 112 10.53 28.20 2.65
CA VAL A 112 10.19 26.79 2.81
C VAL A 112 8.96 26.59 3.71
N GLU A 113 8.86 27.31 4.84
CA GLU A 113 7.76 27.14 5.81
C GLU A 113 6.35 27.31 5.22
N PRO A 114 6.08 28.28 4.32
CA PRO A 114 4.75 28.42 3.71
C PRO A 114 4.36 27.28 2.76
N ARG A 115 5.32 26.48 2.31
CA ARG A 115 5.11 25.36 1.37
C ARG A 115 4.65 24.08 2.08
N ILE A 116 4.88 23.98 3.39
CA ILE A 116 4.51 22.81 4.19
C ILE A 116 2.98 22.67 4.20
N ALA A 117 2.50 21.60 3.58
CA ALA A 117 1.09 21.24 3.57
C ALA A 117 0.67 20.67 4.95
N ARG A 118 -0.65 20.55 5.15
CA ARG A 118 -1.25 19.91 6.32
C ARG A 118 -2.23 18.83 5.90
N LEU A 119 -1.88 17.58 6.17
CA LEU A 119 -2.75 16.44 5.91
C LEU A 119 -3.48 16.00 7.19
N THR A 120 -4.80 15.91 7.10
CA THR A 120 -5.65 15.27 8.12
C THR A 120 -6.16 13.95 7.56
N ILE A 121 -5.78 12.83 8.18
CA ILE A 121 -6.22 11.49 7.76
C ILE A 121 -7.35 11.02 8.68
N ARG A 122 -8.45 10.55 8.11
CA ARG A 122 -9.50 9.80 8.80
C ARG A 122 -9.67 8.44 8.15
N VAL A 123 -10.11 7.45 8.94
CA VAL A 123 -10.49 6.13 8.47
C VAL A 123 -12.01 5.98 8.63
N ASP A 124 -12.65 5.40 7.62
CA ASP A 124 -14.05 5.00 7.63
C ASP A 124 -14.12 3.47 7.42
N GLY A 125 -14.70 2.76 8.40
CA GLY A 125 -14.62 1.30 8.49
C GLY A 125 -13.62 0.82 9.54
N ASP A 126 -13.30 -0.48 9.48
CA ASP A 126 -12.47 -1.18 10.47
C ASP A 126 -11.04 -1.37 9.97
N ALA A 127 -10.04 -0.83 10.67
CA ALA A 127 -8.62 -0.96 10.36
C ALA A 127 -7.79 -0.80 11.63
N ASP A 128 -6.75 -1.63 11.78
CA ASP A 128 -5.88 -1.64 12.96
C ASP A 128 -4.69 -0.66 12.82
N ALA A 129 -4.31 -0.34 11.59
CA ALA A 129 -3.21 0.57 11.28
C ALA A 129 -3.45 1.39 10.01
N VAL A 130 -2.71 2.48 9.87
CA VAL A 130 -2.72 3.38 8.71
C VAL A 130 -1.28 3.65 8.31
N GLU A 131 -0.98 3.64 7.02
CA GLU A 131 0.30 4.05 6.48
C GLU A 131 0.14 5.28 5.57
N ARG A 132 1.14 6.16 5.59
CA ARG A 132 1.36 7.22 4.62
C ARG A 132 2.69 6.94 3.93
N ASP A 133 2.66 6.75 2.63
CA ASP A 133 3.84 6.48 1.78
C ASP A 133 4.65 5.23 2.23
N GLY A 134 3.98 4.25 2.84
CA GLY A 134 4.60 3.05 3.42
C GLY A 134 5.20 3.24 4.82
N ALA A 135 4.99 4.39 5.46
CA ALA A 135 5.36 4.63 6.85
C ALA A 135 4.11 4.67 7.75
N GLU A 136 4.15 3.95 8.86
CA GLU A 136 3.05 3.88 9.83
C GLU A 136 2.71 5.27 10.41
N VAL A 137 1.42 5.63 10.34
CA VAL A 137 0.85 6.83 10.95
C VAL A 137 0.38 6.48 12.36
N PRO A 138 0.95 7.07 13.42
CA PRO A 138 0.52 6.77 14.78
C PRO A 138 -0.98 7.07 14.97
N GLU A 139 -1.71 6.17 15.63
CA GLU A 139 -3.16 6.31 15.89
C GLU A 139 -3.52 7.69 16.48
N ALA A 140 -2.71 8.18 17.42
CA ALA A 140 -2.88 9.48 18.08
C ALA A 140 -2.72 10.70 17.14
N ALA A 141 -2.26 10.52 15.91
CA ALA A 141 -2.15 11.55 14.88
C ALA A 141 -3.33 11.51 13.88
N LEU A 142 -4.15 10.46 13.89
CA LEU A 142 -5.36 10.40 13.06
C LEU A 142 -6.36 11.49 13.50
N GLY A 143 -7.02 12.10 12.52
CA GLY A 143 -7.88 13.26 12.73
C GLY A 143 -7.16 14.58 13.07
N VAL A 144 -5.83 14.58 13.14
CA VAL A 144 -5.00 15.79 13.38
C VAL A 144 -4.32 16.24 12.08
N GLY A 145 -4.27 17.54 11.83
CA GLY A 145 -3.62 18.14 10.65
C GLY A 145 -2.10 18.16 10.76
N MET A 146 -1.47 17.03 10.42
CA MET A 146 -0.03 16.81 10.44
C MET A 146 0.69 17.65 9.38
N PRO A 147 1.87 18.22 9.67
CA PRO A 147 2.77 18.73 8.63
C PRO A 147 3.08 17.62 7.60
N THR A 148 3.02 17.94 6.32
CA THR A 148 3.29 17.00 5.23
C THR A 148 3.91 17.77 4.07
N ASP A 149 4.75 17.10 3.30
CA ASP A 149 5.32 17.68 2.08
C ASP A 149 4.23 17.90 1.02
N PRO A 150 4.42 18.82 0.06
CA PRO A 150 3.59 18.89 -1.14
C PRO A 150 4.01 17.79 -2.12
N GLY A 151 3.08 17.36 -2.98
CA GLY A 151 3.29 16.27 -3.92
C GLY A 151 2.25 15.16 -3.82
N GLU A 152 2.54 14.01 -4.44
CA GLU A 152 1.68 12.83 -4.38
C GLU A 152 1.95 12.02 -3.11
N HIS A 153 0.88 11.64 -2.41
CA HIS A 153 0.93 10.77 -1.25
C HIS A 153 -0.06 9.61 -1.39
N VAL A 154 0.36 8.43 -0.92
CA VAL A 154 -0.47 7.23 -0.86
C VAL A 154 -0.81 6.96 0.59
N ILE A 155 -2.10 6.90 0.91
CA ILE A 155 -2.58 6.55 2.24
C ILE A 155 -3.22 5.17 2.17
N ALA A 156 -2.73 4.22 2.97
CA ALA A 156 -3.26 2.86 3.07
C ALA A 156 -3.87 2.62 4.46
N ALA A 157 -4.97 1.89 4.51
CA ALA A 157 -5.57 1.36 5.74
C ALA A 157 -5.33 -0.15 5.78
N LEU A 158 -4.85 -0.64 6.92
CA LEU A 158 -4.45 -2.03 7.14
C LEU A 158 -5.33 -2.70 8.20
N ARG A 159 -5.72 -3.95 7.97
CA ARG A 159 -6.32 -4.83 9.00
C ARG A 159 -5.54 -6.13 9.05
N GLY A 160 -5.04 -6.51 10.23
CA GLY A 160 -4.17 -7.69 10.38
C GLY A 160 -2.90 -7.70 9.53
N GLY A 161 -2.49 -6.55 8.95
CA GLY A 161 -1.36 -6.43 8.02
C GLY A 161 -1.72 -6.52 6.53
N GLU A 162 -3.00 -6.65 6.16
CA GLU A 162 -3.47 -6.63 4.77
C GLU A 162 -4.06 -5.26 4.39
N GLU A 163 -3.81 -4.78 3.16
CA GLU A 163 -4.38 -3.52 2.63
C GLU A 163 -5.89 -3.67 2.43
N VAL A 164 -6.67 -3.08 3.35
CA VAL A 164 -8.14 -3.06 3.29
C VAL A 164 -8.70 -1.76 2.70
N GLY A 165 -7.86 -0.74 2.47
CA GLY A 165 -8.28 0.52 1.85
C GLY A 165 -7.08 1.33 1.37
N ARG A 166 -7.26 2.12 0.31
CA ARG A 166 -6.20 2.95 -0.28
C ARG A 166 -6.77 4.19 -0.94
N GLU A 167 -6.12 5.32 -0.69
CA GLU A 167 -6.40 6.60 -1.36
C GLU A 167 -5.08 7.23 -1.84
N THR A 168 -5.08 7.77 -3.05
CA THR A 168 -3.97 8.58 -3.58
C THR A 168 -4.41 10.02 -3.64
N ILE A 169 -3.63 10.93 -3.05
CA ILE A 169 -3.90 12.37 -3.03
C ILE A 169 -2.70 13.15 -3.55
N THR A 170 -2.96 14.35 -4.06
CA THR A 170 -1.91 15.34 -4.34
C THR A 170 -2.12 16.53 -3.42
N LEU A 171 -1.09 16.94 -2.70
CA LEU A 171 -1.06 18.13 -1.87
C LEU A 171 -0.34 19.26 -2.59
N LEU A 172 -0.94 20.45 -2.59
CA LEU A 172 -0.30 21.68 -3.07
C LEU A 172 0.48 22.36 -1.94
N ASP A 173 1.45 23.21 -2.30
CA ASP A 173 2.22 24.03 -1.36
C ASP A 173 1.31 24.78 -0.38
N GLY A 174 1.46 24.50 0.91
CA GLY A 174 0.68 25.11 2.00
C GLY A 174 -0.79 24.67 2.10
N GLU A 175 -1.24 23.68 1.32
CA GLU A 175 -2.62 23.19 1.35
C GLU A 175 -2.96 22.52 2.70
N ALA A 176 -4.12 22.84 3.27
CA ALA A 176 -4.72 22.07 4.36
C ALA A 176 -5.82 21.16 3.79
N ARG A 177 -5.58 19.85 3.77
CA ARG A 177 -6.47 18.85 3.17
C ARG A 177 -6.86 17.77 4.17
N GLU A 178 -8.11 17.33 4.09
CA GLU A 178 -8.60 16.13 4.77
C GLU A 178 -8.81 15.01 3.75
N VAL A 179 -8.42 13.79 4.11
CA VAL A 179 -8.68 12.55 3.35
C VAL A 179 -9.37 11.54 4.26
N VAL A 180 -10.37 10.85 3.72
CA VAL A 180 -11.08 9.74 4.39
C VAL A 180 -10.77 8.46 3.63
N VAL A 181 -9.94 7.59 4.22
CA VAL A 181 -9.64 6.27 3.64
C VAL A 181 -10.74 5.31 4.06
N ARG A 182 -11.39 4.66 3.08
CA ARG A 182 -12.42 3.65 3.35
C ARG A 182 -11.79 2.28 3.44
N ALA A 183 -11.91 1.63 4.59
CA ALA A 183 -11.59 0.23 4.76
C ALA A 183 -12.77 -0.64 4.29
N VAL A 184 -12.49 -1.62 3.42
CA VAL A 184 -13.48 -2.60 2.95
C VAL A 184 -14.00 -3.39 4.15
N PRO A 185 -15.33 -3.46 4.37
CA PRO A 185 -15.91 -4.25 5.45
C PRO A 185 -15.48 -5.72 5.37
N GLU A 186 -15.28 -6.38 6.52
CA GLU A 186 -15.10 -7.83 6.55
C GLU A 186 -16.35 -8.51 5.96
N GLU A 187 -16.17 -9.29 4.89
CA GLU A 187 -17.22 -10.18 4.41
C GLU A 187 -17.41 -11.29 5.44
N LEU A 188 -18.37 -11.10 6.35
CA LEU A 188 -18.85 -12.18 7.21
C LEU A 188 -19.12 -13.40 6.32
N PRO A 189 -18.61 -14.60 6.68
CA PRO A 189 -18.75 -15.76 5.83
C PRO A 189 -20.23 -15.99 5.56
N VAL A 190 -20.61 -15.86 4.28
CA VAL A 190 -21.96 -16.17 3.85
C VAL A 190 -22.17 -17.65 4.16
N VAL A 191 -22.88 -17.91 5.25
CA VAL A 191 -23.40 -19.24 5.55
C VAL A 191 -24.43 -19.53 4.47
N VAL A 192 -23.95 -20.02 3.34
CA VAL A 192 -24.77 -20.66 2.33
C VAL A 192 -25.46 -21.78 3.10
N PRO A 193 -26.78 -21.71 3.33
CA PRO A 193 -27.47 -22.81 3.99
C PRO A 193 -27.21 -24.02 3.11
N GLU A 194 -26.63 -25.07 3.69
CA GLU A 194 -26.40 -26.33 3.00
C GLU A 194 -27.75 -26.80 2.47
N VAL A 195 -27.98 -26.58 1.17
CA VAL A 195 -29.23 -26.95 0.51
C VAL A 195 -29.27 -28.46 0.67
N PRO A 196 -30.22 -29.02 1.46
CA PRO A 196 -30.18 -30.43 1.79
C PRO A 196 -30.17 -31.20 0.49
N GLU A 197 -29.13 -32.02 0.31
CA GLU A 197 -28.90 -32.73 -0.95
C GLU A 197 -30.19 -33.46 -1.31
N VAL A 198 -30.86 -32.97 -2.36
CA VAL A 198 -32.14 -33.52 -2.79
C VAL A 198 -31.83 -34.87 -3.38
N LEU A 199 -31.88 -35.90 -2.53
CA LEU A 199 -31.70 -37.29 -2.94
C LEU A 199 -32.53 -37.51 -4.20
N PRO A 200 -31.93 -37.97 -5.31
CA PRO A 200 -32.66 -38.14 -6.54
C PRO A 200 -33.84 -39.07 -6.27
N VAL A 201 -35.06 -38.55 -6.44
CA VAL A 201 -36.28 -39.34 -6.28
C VAL A 201 -36.25 -40.38 -7.39
N GLU A 202 -35.87 -41.61 -7.05
CA GLU A 202 -35.87 -42.71 -8.02
C GLU A 202 -37.30 -42.85 -8.57
N PRO A 203 -37.51 -42.74 -9.89
CA PRO A 203 -38.83 -42.87 -10.47
C PRO A 203 -39.32 -44.30 -10.23
N THR A 204 -40.43 -44.45 -9.52
CA THR A 204 -41.01 -45.77 -9.21
C THR A 204 -41.26 -46.53 -10.52
N PRO A 205 -40.71 -47.74 -10.69
CA PRO A 205 -40.78 -48.45 -11.96
C PRO A 205 -42.22 -48.84 -12.28
N ILE A 206 -42.75 -48.31 -13.39
CA ILE A 206 -44.15 -48.47 -13.88
C ILE A 206 -44.66 -49.92 -13.94
N TRP A 207 -43.76 -50.90 -13.99
CA TRP A 207 -44.05 -52.34 -13.95
C TRP A 207 -44.68 -52.80 -12.62
N GLN A 208 -44.56 -52.01 -11.55
CA GLN A 208 -45.17 -52.28 -10.24
C GLN A 208 -46.61 -51.76 -10.13
N GLU A 209 -47.09 -50.96 -11.09
CA GLU A 209 -48.46 -50.44 -11.03
C GLU A 209 -49.48 -51.44 -11.59
N TRP A 210 -50.44 -51.80 -10.74
CA TRP A 210 -51.45 -52.85 -10.99
C TRP A 210 -52.28 -52.65 -12.27
N TRP A 211 -52.47 -51.40 -12.72
CA TRP A 211 -53.25 -51.06 -13.91
C TRP A 211 -52.53 -51.40 -15.23
N LEU A 212 -51.20 -51.50 -15.23
CA LEU A 212 -50.45 -51.92 -16.42
C LEU A 212 -50.84 -53.35 -16.81
N TRP A 213 -51.00 -54.23 -15.81
CA TRP A 213 -51.44 -55.61 -16.00
C TRP A 213 -52.91 -55.73 -16.43
N THR A 214 -53.80 -54.81 -16.05
CA THR A 214 -55.18 -54.84 -16.56
C THR A 214 -55.26 -54.49 -18.04
N ILE A 215 -54.41 -53.58 -18.56
CA ILE A 215 -54.32 -53.31 -20.01
C ILE A 215 -53.82 -54.55 -20.77
N VAL A 216 -52.75 -55.21 -20.29
CA VAL A 216 -52.23 -56.43 -20.91
C VAL A 216 -53.27 -57.55 -20.94
N GLY A 217 -54.04 -57.73 -19.86
CA GLY A 217 -55.11 -58.72 -19.78
C GLY A 217 -56.26 -58.48 -20.76
N VAL A 218 -56.67 -57.22 -20.98
CA VAL A 218 -57.77 -56.87 -21.90
C VAL A 218 -57.41 -57.18 -23.36
N VAL A 219 -56.16 -56.93 -23.78
CA VAL A 219 -55.73 -57.16 -25.18
C VAL A 219 -55.78 -58.65 -25.55
N VAL A 220 -55.37 -59.54 -24.64
CA VAL A 220 -55.38 -61.00 -24.90
C VAL A 220 -56.81 -61.54 -25.03
N ILE A 221 -57.77 -61.01 -24.26
CA ILE A 221 -59.17 -61.44 -24.33
C ILE A 221 -59.86 -60.87 -25.59
N GLY A 222 -59.58 -59.62 -25.97
CA GLY A 222 -60.16 -59.01 -27.17
C GLY A 222 -59.81 -59.71 -28.49
N ALA A 223 -58.60 -60.28 -28.59
CA ALA A 223 -58.15 -60.99 -29.79
C ALA A 223 -58.89 -62.33 -30.05
N ALA A 224 -59.58 -62.89 -29.06
CA ALA A 224 -60.28 -64.18 -29.18
C ALA A 224 -61.73 -64.08 -29.69
N ILE A 225 -62.32 -62.88 -29.73
CA ILE A 225 -63.76 -62.67 -30.03
C ILE A 225 -63.97 -61.92 -31.36
N GLY A 226 -62.92 -61.31 -31.92
CA GLY A 226 -62.97 -60.46 -33.12
C GLY A 226 -63.11 -61.15 -34.48
N ILE A 227 -63.91 -62.22 -34.61
CA ILE A 227 -64.32 -62.77 -35.92
C ILE A 227 -65.85 -62.82 -35.97
N GLY A 228 -66.47 -61.73 -36.45
CA GLY A 228 -67.92 -61.73 -36.68
C GLY A 228 -68.52 -60.38 -37.07
N VAL A 229 -69.07 -60.34 -38.29
CA VAL A 229 -70.08 -59.37 -38.78
C VAL A 229 -69.59 -57.92 -38.98
N GLY A 230 -69.92 -57.34 -40.14
CA GLY A 230 -69.65 -55.93 -40.46
C GLY A 230 -70.90 -55.23 -41.04
N VAL A 231 -70.65 -54.29 -41.97
CA VAL A 231 -71.60 -53.60 -42.88
C VAL A 231 -72.21 -52.25 -42.41
N ALA A 232 -71.65 -51.15 -42.96
CA ALA A 232 -72.25 -49.86 -43.40
C ALA A 232 -73.04 -49.01 -42.35
N VAL A 233 -73.30 -47.68 -42.43
CA VAL A 233 -73.53 -46.62 -43.46
C VAL A 233 -73.28 -45.23 -42.79
N SER A 234 -72.94 -44.08 -43.40
CA SER A 234 -72.13 -43.69 -44.58
C SER A 234 -72.02 -42.14 -44.68
N GLN A 235 -70.95 -41.60 -45.29
CA GLN A 235 -70.78 -40.21 -45.82
C GLN A 235 -70.73 -39.01 -44.85
N GLY A 236 -69.84 -38.06 -45.19
CA GLY A 236 -69.70 -36.72 -44.59
C GLY A 236 -68.36 -36.08 -45.01
N ASP A 237 -68.40 -35.15 -45.97
CA ASP A 237 -67.20 -34.57 -46.61
C ASP A 237 -66.40 -33.63 -45.69
N GLY A 238 -65.08 -33.51 -45.93
CA GLY A 238 -64.22 -32.63 -45.13
C GLY A 238 -62.73 -32.61 -45.49
N CYS A 239 -62.37 -32.14 -46.69
CA CYS A 239 -60.98 -31.97 -47.09
C CYS A 239 -60.25 -30.86 -46.30
N THR A 240 -59.46 -31.20 -45.29
CA THR A 240 -58.33 -30.41 -44.74
C THR A 240 -57.35 -31.37 -44.03
N GLY A 241 -56.14 -31.69 -44.48
CA GLY A 241 -55.36 -31.26 -45.63
C GLY A 241 -53.86 -31.31 -45.27
N PRO A 242 -53.11 -32.39 -45.55
CA PRO A 242 -51.73 -32.57 -45.07
C PRO A 242 -50.66 -32.32 -46.16
N PHE A 243 -49.47 -31.89 -45.71
CA PHE A 243 -48.19 -31.75 -46.45
C PHE A 243 -48.08 -30.74 -47.62
N MET A 244 -47.32 -29.66 -47.34
CA MET A 244 -46.47 -28.88 -48.27
C MET A 244 -47.13 -28.12 -49.44
N PRO A 245 -46.60 -26.93 -49.81
CA PRO A 245 -45.53 -26.91 -50.81
C PRO A 245 -44.43 -25.81 -50.66
N CYS A 246 -43.31 -26.07 -51.37
CA CYS A 246 -42.39 -25.11 -52.00
C CYS A 246 -41.65 -24.02 -51.19
N ARG A 247 -40.43 -24.38 -50.77
CA ARG A 247 -39.14 -23.77 -51.19
C ARG A 247 -39.19 -22.42 -51.94
N LEU A 248 -38.41 -21.44 -51.48
CA LEU A 248 -37.64 -20.54 -52.34
C LEU A 248 -36.24 -20.29 -51.76
N ASP A 249 -35.25 -20.28 -52.64
CA ASP A 249 -33.83 -20.01 -52.37
C ASP A 249 -33.53 -18.49 -52.40
N VAL A 250 -32.35 -18.13 -51.88
CA VAL A 250 -31.80 -16.76 -51.77
C VAL A 250 -31.31 -16.22 -53.15
N PRO A 251 -30.95 -14.92 -53.25
CA PRO A 251 -29.53 -14.55 -53.03
C PRO A 251 -29.32 -13.41 -52.02
#